data_AF-A0A0G0ERG7-F1
#
_entry.id   AF-A0A0G0ERG7-F1
#
_cell.length_a   1.000
_cell.length_b   1.000
_cell.length_c   1.000
_cell.angle_alpha   90.00
_cell.angle_beta   90.00
_cell.angle_gamma   90.00
#
_symmetry.space_group_name_H-M   'P 1'
#
loop_
_entity.id
_entity.type
_entity.pdbx_description
1 polymer ?
#
loop_
_entity_poly.entity_id
_entity_poly.type
_entity_poly.pdbx_seq_one_letter_code
_entity_poly.pdbx_strand_id
1 'polypeptide(L)'
;MNKKIVIVLIIIVFILSVGAYFGYNWWNQKQWNNAEDYYRQGNYQKASEIMLKFSIPEDTEKLGIYAQTMFATSHLDKAEIAYQKLYEKEKDPFAKMMLGNIANQNKDYEKAKTVYKELIESNPNYIQAYVNLATIYRIQQDQKNAVSITEEGISKNANATVLYELLLSIVINEPTSESYQKAYKKLKEINPQSAVIKSADELNKNN
;
A
#
# COMPACT_ATOMS: atom_id res chain seq x y z
N MET A 1 -40.93 -16.86 47.21
CA MET A 1 -39.83 -17.55 46.51
C MET A 1 -38.65 -17.73 47.46
N ASN A 2 -38.12 -18.94 47.62
CA ASN A 2 -37.06 -19.24 48.60
C ASN A 2 -35.75 -18.54 48.19
N LYS A 3 -35.16 -17.72 49.08
CA LYS A 3 -33.89 -17.01 48.82
C LYS A 3 -32.78 -17.93 48.30
N LYS A 4 -32.73 -19.19 48.76
CA LYS A 4 -31.77 -20.19 48.27
C LYS A 4 -31.99 -20.54 46.79
N ILE A 5 -33.24 -20.65 46.35
CA ILE A 5 -33.59 -20.94 44.95
C ILE A 5 -33.18 -19.77 44.04
N VAL A 6 -33.41 -18.54 44.49
CA VAL A 6 -33.00 -17.33 43.75
C VAL A 6 -31.48 -17.27 43.59
N ILE A 7 -30.72 -17.55 44.65
CA ILE A 7 -29.25 -17.58 44.61
C ILE A 7 -28.74 -18.65 43.64
N VAL A 8 -29.31 -19.86 43.68
CA VAL A 8 -28.93 -20.94 42.76
C VAL A 8 -29.22 -20.57 41.30
N LEU A 9 -30.36 -19.95 41.02
CA LEU A 9 -30.69 -19.50 39.66
C LEU A 9 -29.73 -18.42 39.15
N ILE A 10 -29.34 -17.47 40.00
CA ILE A 10 -28.35 -16.43 39.64
C ILE A 10 -27.00 -17.08 39.31
N ILE A 11 -26.54 -18.05 40.10
CA ILE A 11 -25.27 -18.76 39.87
C ILE A 11 -25.33 -19.53 38.54
N ILE A 12 -26.44 -20.20 38.23
CA ILE A 12 -26.60 -20.95 36.98
C ILE A 12 -26.57 -19.99 35.77
N VAL A 13 -27.32 -18.89 35.82
CA VAL A 13 -27.32 -17.88 34.75
C VAL A 13 -25.93 -17.29 34.57
N PHE A 14 -25.22 -17.01 35.66
CA PHE A 14 -23.84 -16.53 35.61
C PHE A 14 -22.91 -17.53 34.94
N ILE A 15 -22.92 -18.81 35.35
CA ILE A 15 -22.08 -19.86 34.75
C ILE A 15 -22.40 -20.05 33.26
N LEU A 16 -23.68 -20.05 32.87
CA LEU A 16 -24.09 -20.16 31.47
C LEU A 16 -23.64 -18.94 30.64
N SER A 17 -23.77 -17.73 31.19
CA SER A 17 -23.33 -16.50 30.53
C SER A 17 -21.81 -16.45 30.34
N VAL A 18 -21.04 -16.89 31.34
CA VAL A 18 -19.59 -16.98 31.30
C VAL A 18 -19.15 -18.05 30.29
N GLY A 19 -19.77 -19.24 30.32
CA GLY A 19 -19.51 -20.31 29.37
C GLY A 19 -19.81 -19.90 27.92
N ALA A 20 -20.94 -19.22 27.69
CA ALA A 20 -21.30 -18.68 26.38
C ALA A 20 -20.29 -17.62 25.90
N TYR A 21 -19.85 -16.72 26.80
CA TYR A 21 -18.85 -15.71 26.49
C TYR A 21 -17.49 -16.32 26.09
N PHE A 22 -16.99 -17.29 26.86
CA PHE A 22 -15.74 -17.98 26.53
C PHE A 22 -15.85 -18.82 25.25
N GLY A 23 -16.98 -19.52 25.05
CA GLY A 23 -17.23 -20.27 23.82
C GLY A 23 -17.27 -19.37 22.59
N TYR A 24 -17.95 -18.22 22.69
CA TYR A 24 -18.02 -17.22 21.63
C TYR A 24 -16.65 -16.64 21.30
N ASN A 25 -15.87 -16.23 22.30
CA ASN A 25 -14.52 -15.69 22.11
C ASN A 25 -13.56 -16.72 21.53
N TRP A 26 -13.61 -17.97 22.00
CA TRP A 26 -12.80 -19.06 21.47
C TRP A 26 -13.14 -19.36 20.00
N TRP A 27 -14.43 -19.37 19.66
CA TRP A 27 -14.87 -19.58 18.28
C TRP A 27 -14.40 -18.44 17.37
N ASN A 28 -14.55 -17.19 17.80
CA ASN A 28 -14.05 -16.02 17.07
C ASN A 28 -12.53 -16.07 16.85
N GLN A 29 -11.76 -16.41 17.89
CA GLN A 29 -10.31 -16.54 17.78
C GLN A 29 -9.92 -17.65 16.79
N LYS A 30 -10.64 -18.79 16.81
CA LYS A 30 -10.41 -19.88 15.85
C LYS A 30 -10.70 -19.46 14.41
N GLN A 31 -11.81 -18.75 14.17
CA GLN A 31 -12.15 -18.23 12.85
C GLN A 31 -11.10 -17.23 12.37
N TRP A 32 -10.62 -16.35 13.25
CA TRP A 32 -9.56 -15.39 12.92
C TRP A 32 -8.25 -16.08 12.55
N ASN A 33 -7.79 -17.07 13.34
CA ASN A 33 -6.59 -17.84 13.03
C ASN A 33 -6.72 -18.53 11.66
N ASN A 34 -7.89 -19.07 11.32
CA ASN A 34 -8.15 -19.65 10.00
C ASN A 34 -8.04 -18.59 8.87
N ALA A 35 -8.51 -17.37 9.10
CA ALA A 35 -8.35 -16.28 8.14
C ALA A 35 -6.88 -15.86 7.98
N GLU A 36 -6.11 -15.83 9.07
CA GLU A 36 -4.66 -15.60 9.02
C GLU A 36 -3.92 -16.72 8.28
N ASP A 37 -4.33 -17.98 8.46
CA ASP A 37 -3.75 -19.11 7.71
C ASP A 37 -4.00 -18.96 6.21
N TYR A 38 -5.21 -18.56 5.80
CA TYR A 38 -5.50 -18.24 4.40
C TYR A 38 -4.66 -17.07 3.88
N TYR A 39 -4.47 -16.02 4.70
CA TYR A 39 -3.59 -14.90 4.36
C TYR A 39 -2.14 -15.37 4.17
N ARG A 40 -1.59 -16.20 5.08
CA ARG A 40 -0.23 -16.76 4.98
C ARG A 40 -0.05 -17.65 3.76
N GLN A 41 -1.12 -18.29 3.30
CA GLN A 41 -1.15 -19.08 2.05
C GLN A 41 -1.33 -18.21 0.79
N GLY A 42 -1.45 -16.88 0.92
CA GLY A 42 -1.74 -15.97 -0.18
C GLY A 42 -3.19 -16.05 -0.70
N ASN A 43 -4.08 -16.78 -0.01
CA ASN A 43 -5.49 -16.88 -0.36
C ASN A 43 -6.28 -15.70 0.24
N TYR A 44 -6.01 -14.50 -0.26
CA TYR A 44 -6.60 -13.27 0.25
C TYR A 44 -8.13 -13.23 0.13
N GLN A 45 -8.71 -13.90 -0.87
CA GLN A 45 -10.16 -13.93 -1.05
C GLN A 45 -10.86 -14.72 0.06
N LYS A 46 -10.35 -15.90 0.44
CA LYS A 46 -10.93 -16.65 1.57
C LYS A 46 -10.66 -15.95 2.91
N ALA A 47 -9.48 -15.33 3.05
CA ALA A 47 -9.17 -14.54 4.24
C ALA A 47 -10.16 -13.38 4.39
N SER A 48 -10.45 -12.63 3.31
CA SER A 48 -11.38 -11.50 3.34
C SER A 48 -12.80 -11.93 3.70
N GLU A 49 -13.31 -13.02 3.10
CA GLU A 49 -14.65 -13.56 3.41
C GLU A 49 -14.86 -13.84 4.90
N ILE A 50 -13.82 -14.27 5.61
CA ILE A 50 -13.87 -14.50 7.05
C ILE A 50 -13.70 -13.19 7.82
N MET A 51 -12.66 -12.41 7.49
CA MET A 51 -12.33 -11.16 8.19
C MET A 51 -13.45 -10.12 8.14
N LEU A 52 -14.23 -10.08 7.04
CA LEU A 52 -15.35 -9.17 6.87
C LEU A 52 -16.52 -9.42 7.82
N LYS A 53 -16.55 -10.56 8.51
CA LYS A 53 -17.55 -10.88 9.54
C LYS A 53 -17.22 -10.25 10.90
N PHE A 54 -16.02 -9.69 11.04
CA PHE A 54 -15.53 -9.06 12.26
C PHE A 54 -15.48 -7.54 12.11
N SER A 55 -15.47 -6.84 13.25
CA SER A 55 -15.07 -5.44 13.28
C SER A 55 -13.59 -5.30 12.89
N ILE A 56 -13.20 -4.15 12.36
CA ILE A 56 -11.80 -3.82 12.07
C ILE A 56 -10.98 -4.02 13.35
N PRO A 57 -9.89 -4.82 13.32
CA PRO A 57 -9.09 -5.08 14.51
C PRO A 57 -8.47 -3.80 15.09
N GLU A 58 -8.34 -3.75 16.42
CA GLU A 58 -7.57 -2.70 17.09
C GLU A 58 -6.12 -3.13 17.38
N ASP A 59 -5.85 -4.43 17.42
CA ASP A 59 -4.50 -4.97 17.58
C ASP A 59 -3.66 -4.70 16.34
N THR A 60 -2.44 -4.18 16.49
CA THR A 60 -1.62 -3.70 15.37
C THR A 60 -1.25 -4.82 14.40
N GLU A 61 -0.89 -6.01 14.89
CA GLU A 61 -0.51 -7.14 14.03
C GLU A 61 -1.72 -7.60 13.22
N LYS A 62 -2.85 -7.84 13.89
CA LYS A 62 -4.10 -8.23 13.23
C LYS A 62 -4.60 -7.16 12.25
N LEU A 63 -4.44 -5.89 12.61
CA LEU A 63 -4.81 -4.76 11.77
C LEU A 63 -3.94 -4.69 10.51
N GLY A 64 -2.64 -4.98 10.61
CA GLY A 64 -1.74 -5.08 9.48
C GLY A 64 -2.14 -6.18 8.49
N ILE A 65 -2.49 -7.36 9.00
CA ILE A 65 -2.98 -8.48 8.18
C ILE A 65 -4.33 -8.12 7.53
N TYR A 66 -5.23 -7.50 8.29
CA TYR A 66 -6.54 -7.07 7.80
C TYR A 66 -6.39 -6.02 6.69
N ALA A 67 -5.57 -4.98 6.90
CA ALA A 67 -5.33 -3.90 5.94
C ALA A 67 -4.83 -4.44 4.60
N GLN A 68 -3.82 -5.33 4.64
CA GLN A 68 -3.26 -5.96 3.45
C GLN A 68 -4.28 -6.85 2.73
N THR A 69 -5.04 -7.66 3.48
CA THR A 69 -6.10 -8.50 2.91
C THR A 69 -7.19 -7.68 2.23
N MET A 70 -7.65 -6.60 2.87
CA MET A 70 -8.67 -5.71 2.31
C MET A 70 -8.17 -5.00 1.05
N PHE A 71 -6.92 -4.51 1.07
CA PHE A 71 -6.31 -3.90 -0.12
C PHE A 71 -6.19 -4.90 -1.27
N ALA A 72 -5.65 -6.09 -1.01
CA ALA A 72 -5.49 -7.15 -2.02
C ALA A 72 -6.81 -7.62 -2.64
N THR A 73 -7.92 -7.51 -1.89
CA THR A 73 -9.27 -7.89 -2.34
C THR A 73 -10.13 -6.71 -2.78
N SER A 74 -9.53 -5.53 -2.96
CA SER A 74 -10.22 -4.30 -3.42
C SER A 74 -11.34 -3.80 -2.51
N HIS A 75 -11.34 -4.18 -1.23
CA HIS A 75 -12.18 -3.56 -0.19
C HIS A 75 -11.52 -2.27 0.30
N LEU A 76 -11.43 -1.29 -0.60
CA LEU A 76 -10.60 -0.09 -0.44
C LEU A 76 -11.05 0.82 0.70
N ASP A 77 -12.35 0.85 1.01
CA ASP A 77 -12.94 1.55 2.15
C ASP A 77 -12.38 1.03 3.49
N LYS A 78 -12.35 -0.29 3.66
CA LYS A 78 -11.85 -0.94 4.88
C LYS A 78 -10.34 -0.91 4.96
N ALA A 79 -9.66 -1.05 3.81
CA ALA A 79 -8.22 -0.90 3.72
C ALA A 79 -7.80 0.52 4.14
N GLU A 80 -8.50 1.55 3.67
CA GLU A 80 -8.19 2.93 4.01
C GLU A 80 -8.29 3.18 5.52
N ILE A 81 -9.40 2.77 6.15
CA ILE A 81 -9.58 2.90 7.60
C ILE A 81 -8.47 2.16 8.35
N ALA A 82 -8.12 0.95 7.90
CA ALA A 82 -7.11 0.14 8.56
C ALA A 82 -5.70 0.75 8.45
N TYR A 83 -5.28 1.20 7.27
CA TYR A 83 -4.00 1.87 7.08
C TYR A 83 -3.94 3.25 7.76
N GLN A 84 -5.06 3.97 7.85
CA GLN A 84 -5.14 5.22 8.60
C GLN A 84 -4.86 4.96 10.09
N LYS A 85 -5.50 3.94 10.68
CA LYS A 85 -5.24 3.53 12.07
C LYS A 85 -3.78 3.10 12.28
N LEU A 86 -3.19 2.33 11.35
CA LEU A 86 -1.78 1.94 11.43
C LEU A 86 -0.86 3.16 11.40
N TYR A 87 -1.11 4.11 10.49
CA TYR A 87 -0.35 5.33 10.39
C TYR A 87 -0.49 6.22 11.63
N GLU A 88 -1.68 6.29 12.24
CA GLU A 88 -1.90 7.06 13.47
C GLU A 88 -1.11 6.53 14.66
N LYS A 89 -0.97 5.20 14.77
CA LYS A 89 -0.26 4.55 15.86
C LYS A 89 1.25 4.71 15.77
N GLU A 90 1.83 4.47 14.60
CA GLU A 90 3.28 4.31 14.46
C GLU A 90 3.93 5.37 13.56
N LYS A 91 3.13 6.16 12.85
CA LYS A 91 3.58 7.12 11.82
C LYS A 91 4.46 6.44 10.76
N ASP A 92 4.21 5.16 10.51
CA ASP A 92 4.94 4.34 9.56
C ASP A 92 4.79 4.87 8.12
N PRO A 93 5.91 5.22 7.44
CA PRO A 93 5.92 5.62 6.04
C PRO A 93 5.24 4.61 5.10
N PHE A 94 5.32 3.31 5.40
CA PHE A 94 4.66 2.29 4.58
C PHE A 94 3.13 2.37 4.67
N ALA A 95 2.57 2.54 5.88
CA ALA A 95 1.13 2.77 6.02
C ALA A 95 0.67 4.02 5.23
N LYS A 96 1.46 5.12 5.28
CA LYS A 96 1.18 6.33 4.49
C LYS A 96 1.26 6.08 2.98
N MET A 97 2.25 5.30 2.52
CA MET A 97 2.36 4.88 1.12
C MET A 97 1.10 4.13 0.67
N MET A 98 0.59 3.21 1.49
CA MET A 98 -0.60 2.43 1.18
C MET A 98 -1.87 3.29 1.11
N LEU A 99 -2.01 4.33 1.93
CA LEU A 99 -3.10 5.31 1.79
C LEU A 99 -3.07 6.04 0.43
N GLY A 100 -1.88 6.41 -0.04
CA GLY A 100 -1.70 6.98 -1.38
C GLY A 100 -2.06 6.00 -2.49
N ASN A 101 -1.66 4.73 -2.34
CA ASN A 101 -1.99 3.66 -3.28
C ASN A 101 -3.50 3.40 -3.36
N ILE A 102 -4.18 3.43 -2.21
CA ILE A 102 -5.64 3.28 -2.13
C ILE A 102 -6.35 4.43 -2.85
N ALA A 103 -5.94 5.67 -2.60
CA ALA A 103 -6.49 6.84 -3.30
C ALA A 103 -6.26 6.72 -4.82
N ASN A 104 -5.06 6.30 -5.25
CA ASN A 104 -4.74 6.09 -6.66
C ASN A 104 -5.59 4.97 -7.29
N GLN A 105 -5.81 3.85 -6.59
CA GLN A 105 -6.65 2.76 -7.07
C GLN A 105 -8.13 3.17 -7.16
N ASN A 106 -8.59 4.05 -6.26
CA ASN A 106 -9.89 4.71 -6.32
C ASN A 106 -9.97 5.82 -7.39
N LYS A 107 -8.90 6.09 -8.14
CA LYS A 107 -8.77 7.18 -9.12
C LYS A 107 -8.94 8.58 -8.51
N ASP A 108 -8.83 8.70 -7.19
CA ASP A 108 -8.73 9.98 -6.50
C ASP A 108 -7.28 10.47 -6.59
N TYR A 109 -6.92 10.95 -7.78
CA TYR A 109 -5.56 11.35 -8.11
C TYR A 109 -5.10 12.56 -7.29
N GLU A 110 -5.99 13.48 -6.92
CA GLU A 110 -5.61 14.65 -6.11
C GLU A 110 -5.24 14.25 -4.68
N LYS A 111 -6.02 13.36 -4.05
CA LYS A 111 -5.68 12.82 -2.74
C LYS A 111 -4.40 11.99 -2.79
N ALA A 112 -4.25 11.13 -3.80
CA ALA A 112 -3.03 10.34 -3.98
C ALA A 112 -1.79 11.22 -4.12
N LYS A 113 -1.84 12.26 -4.97
CA LYS A 113 -0.76 13.23 -5.13
C LYS A 113 -0.41 13.91 -3.81
N THR A 114 -1.42 14.33 -3.03
CA THR A 114 -1.21 14.97 -1.73
C THR A 114 -0.49 14.03 -0.76
N VAL A 115 -0.97 12.79 -0.62
CA VAL A 115 -0.35 11.80 0.27
C VAL A 115 1.09 11.49 -0.13
N TYR A 116 1.37 11.31 -1.43
CA TYR A 116 2.74 11.05 -1.90
C TYR A 116 3.67 12.24 -1.69
N LYS A 117 3.20 13.47 -1.91
CA LYS A 117 3.99 14.70 -1.64
C LYS A 117 4.36 14.79 -0.16
N GLU A 118 3.40 14.65 0.73
CA GLU A 118 3.69 14.68 2.18
C GLU A 118 4.64 13.53 2.60
N LEU A 119 4.55 12.37 1.94
CA LEU A 119 5.47 11.27 2.18
C LEU A 119 6.88 11.58 1.69
N ILE A 120 7.03 12.22 0.53
CA ILE A 120 8.30 12.71 -0.02
C ILE A 120 8.92 13.75 0.93
N GLU A 121 8.13 14.71 1.41
CA GLU A 121 8.59 15.76 2.33
C GLU A 121 9.13 15.18 3.64
N SER A 122 8.44 14.18 4.20
CA SER A 122 8.84 13.54 5.46
C SER A 122 9.91 12.46 5.27
N ASN A 123 9.97 11.82 4.11
CA ASN A 123 10.84 10.69 3.80
C ASN A 123 11.44 10.86 2.38
N PRO A 124 12.41 11.77 2.19
CA PRO A 124 12.93 12.11 0.86
C PRO A 124 13.61 10.96 0.12
N ASN A 125 13.96 9.87 0.83
CA ASN A 125 14.56 8.67 0.24
C ASN A 125 13.52 7.59 -0.13
N TYR A 126 12.22 7.87 0.02
CA TYR A 126 11.16 6.90 -0.29
C TYR A 126 10.88 6.84 -1.79
N ILE A 127 11.73 6.10 -2.53
CA ILE A 127 11.74 6.01 -4.00
C ILE A 127 10.35 5.77 -4.60
N GLN A 128 9.57 4.85 -4.02
CA GLN A 128 8.26 4.47 -4.55
C GLN A 128 7.26 5.65 -4.57
N ALA A 129 7.40 6.64 -3.68
CA ALA A 129 6.52 7.80 -3.64
C ALA A 129 6.71 8.69 -4.87
N TYR A 130 7.96 8.91 -5.27
CA TYR A 130 8.29 9.62 -6.51
C TYR A 130 7.79 8.87 -7.74
N VAL A 131 7.98 7.55 -7.79
CA VAL A 131 7.50 6.70 -8.89
C VAL A 131 5.99 6.80 -9.06
N ASN A 132 5.24 6.68 -7.96
CA ASN A 132 3.77 6.71 -8.01
C ASN A 132 3.26 8.12 -8.35
N LEU A 133 3.87 9.16 -7.79
CA LEU A 133 3.51 10.55 -8.08
C LEU A 133 3.79 10.92 -9.55
N ALA A 134 4.96 10.57 -10.07
CA ALA A 134 5.30 10.79 -11.48
C ALA A 134 4.39 9.99 -12.42
N THR A 135 4.04 8.75 -12.05
CA THR A 135 3.07 7.94 -12.80
C THR A 135 1.70 8.60 -12.89
N ILE A 136 1.21 9.20 -11.80
CA ILE A 136 -0.06 9.96 -11.84
C ILE A 136 0.04 11.14 -12.80
N TYR A 137 1.12 11.92 -12.75
CA TYR A 137 1.31 13.03 -13.70
C TYR A 137 1.34 12.55 -15.15
N ARG A 138 1.96 11.40 -15.43
CA ARG A 138 1.91 10.78 -16.78
C ARG A 138 0.49 10.41 -17.21
N ILE A 139 -0.31 9.82 -16.32
CA ILE A 139 -1.73 9.51 -16.60
C ILE A 139 -2.50 10.78 -16.93
N GLN A 140 -2.19 11.88 -16.25
CA GLN A 140 -2.77 13.21 -16.49
C GLN A 140 -2.14 13.95 -17.69
N GLN A 141 -1.23 13.32 -18.44
CA GLN A 141 -0.47 13.90 -19.55
C GLN A 141 0.36 15.15 -19.17
N ASP A 142 0.64 15.33 -17.88
CA ASP A 142 1.47 16.39 -17.35
C ASP A 142 2.94 15.94 -17.33
N GLN A 143 3.51 15.86 -18.53
CA GLN A 143 4.89 15.40 -18.71
C GLN A 143 5.90 16.27 -17.95
N LYS A 144 5.66 17.59 -17.86
CA LYS A 144 6.53 18.53 -17.15
C LYS A 144 6.66 18.16 -15.68
N ASN A 145 5.54 17.97 -14.98
CA ASN A 145 5.58 17.60 -13.57
C ASN A 145 6.09 16.16 -13.36
N ALA A 146 5.79 15.23 -14.29
CA ALA A 146 6.34 13.88 -14.24
C ALA A 146 7.88 13.86 -14.29
N VAL A 147 8.49 14.65 -15.21
CA VAL A 147 9.95 14.82 -15.29
C VAL A 147 10.48 15.46 -14.01
N SER A 148 9.89 16.58 -13.58
CA SER A 148 10.36 17.32 -12.39
C SER A 148 10.41 16.46 -11.14
N ILE A 149 9.34 15.69 -10.84
CA ILE A 149 9.29 14.81 -9.67
C ILE A 149 10.28 13.65 -9.79
N THR A 150 10.46 13.11 -11.00
CA THR A 150 11.42 12.01 -11.20
C THR A 150 12.85 12.50 -10.99
N GLU A 151 13.19 13.70 -11.48
CA GLU A 151 14.50 14.32 -11.28
C GLU A 151 14.76 14.69 -9.82
N GLU A 152 13.74 15.18 -9.10
CA GLU A 152 13.81 15.38 -7.66
C GLU A 152 14.12 14.06 -6.95
N GLY A 153 13.39 13.00 -7.27
CA GLY A 153 13.61 11.66 -6.72
C GLY A 153 15.03 11.15 -6.98
N ILE A 154 15.56 11.36 -8.20
CA ILE A 154 16.95 11.04 -8.56
C ILE A 154 17.94 11.84 -7.71
N SER A 155 17.67 13.13 -7.47
CA SER A 155 18.56 13.98 -6.66
C SER A 155 18.68 13.49 -5.21
N LYS A 156 17.61 12.91 -4.66
CA LYS A 156 17.61 12.31 -3.32
C LYS A 156 18.10 10.87 -3.32
N ASN A 157 17.94 10.16 -4.43
CA ASN A 157 18.20 8.73 -4.57
C ASN A 157 19.06 8.44 -5.82
N ALA A 158 20.30 8.93 -5.85
CA ALA A 158 21.15 8.93 -7.05
C ALA A 158 21.52 7.54 -7.62
N ASN A 159 21.26 6.46 -6.87
CA ASN A 159 21.51 5.08 -7.29
C ASN A 159 20.22 4.29 -7.58
N ALA A 160 19.04 4.95 -7.54
CA ALA A 160 17.77 4.31 -7.81
C ALA A 160 17.57 4.10 -9.31
N THR A 161 17.99 2.94 -9.83
CA THR A 161 17.85 2.56 -11.25
C THR A 161 16.44 2.80 -11.78
N VAL A 162 15.42 2.43 -10.99
CA VAL A 162 14.00 2.60 -11.37
C VAL A 162 13.61 4.04 -11.69
N LEU A 163 14.22 5.04 -11.03
CA LEU A 163 13.92 6.45 -11.32
C LEU A 163 14.55 6.91 -12.63
N TYR A 164 15.75 6.42 -12.96
CA TYR A 164 16.34 6.69 -14.27
C TYR A 164 15.59 5.98 -15.40
N GLU A 165 15.13 4.75 -15.18
CA GLU A 165 14.27 4.02 -16.14
C GLU A 165 12.95 4.76 -16.36
N LEU A 166 12.32 5.24 -15.29
CA LEU A 166 11.12 6.05 -15.37
C LEU A 166 11.38 7.35 -16.13
N LEU A 167 12.44 8.09 -15.79
CA LEU A 167 12.79 9.35 -16.46
C LEU A 167 12.98 9.14 -17.96
N LEU A 168 13.81 8.17 -18.34
CA LEU A 168 14.07 7.85 -19.74
C LEU A 168 12.78 7.44 -20.47
N SER A 169 11.90 6.66 -19.83
CA SER A 169 10.61 6.27 -20.41
C SER A 169 9.66 7.46 -20.65
N ILE A 170 9.78 8.52 -19.85
CA ILE A 170 8.97 9.73 -19.98
C ILE A 170 9.46 10.56 -21.17
N VAL A 171 10.78 10.73 -21.31
CA VAL A 171 11.39 11.61 -22.31
C VAL A 171 11.93 10.87 -23.54
N ILE A 172 11.53 9.61 -23.75
CA ILE A 172 12.15 8.73 -24.76
C ILE A 172 12.06 9.26 -26.19
N ASN A 173 11.04 10.07 -26.48
CA ASN A 173 10.84 10.70 -27.79
C ASN A 173 11.53 12.07 -27.93
N GLU A 174 12.29 12.49 -26.92
CA GLU A 174 13.02 13.76 -26.88
C GLU A 174 14.53 13.51 -26.67
N PRO A 175 15.20 12.84 -27.62
CA PRO A 175 16.60 12.42 -27.45
C PRO A 175 17.57 13.59 -27.28
N THR A 176 17.19 14.81 -27.67
CA THR A 176 18.00 16.03 -27.49
C THR A 176 17.84 16.66 -26.11
N SER A 177 16.87 16.22 -25.29
CA SER A 177 16.65 16.79 -23.96
C SER A 177 17.79 16.42 -22.99
N GLU A 178 18.11 17.34 -22.08
CA GLU A 178 19.13 17.10 -21.04
C GLU A 178 18.75 15.90 -20.16
N SER A 179 17.47 15.80 -19.78
CA SER A 179 16.93 14.70 -18.99
C SER A 179 17.10 13.35 -19.68
N TYR A 180 16.88 13.27 -21.01
CA TYR A 180 17.13 12.05 -21.79
C TYR A 180 18.61 11.66 -21.71
N GLN A 181 19.50 12.59 -22.07
CA GLN A 181 20.94 12.32 -22.14
C GLN A 181 21.49 11.88 -20.78
N LYS A 182 21.05 12.54 -19.71
CA LYS A 182 21.41 12.20 -18.33
C LYS A 182 20.94 10.80 -17.96
N ALA A 183 19.67 10.48 -18.18
CA ALA A 183 19.10 9.18 -17.83
C ALA A 183 19.70 8.04 -18.66
N TYR A 184 19.78 8.23 -19.97
CA TYR A 184 20.33 7.27 -20.92
C TYR A 184 21.80 6.94 -20.60
N LYS A 185 22.64 7.96 -20.40
CA LYS A 185 24.05 7.75 -20.02
C LYS A 185 24.16 6.95 -18.72
N LYS A 186 23.43 7.36 -17.68
CA LYS A 186 23.47 6.68 -16.38
C LYS A 186 23.02 5.22 -16.49
N LEU A 187 21.96 4.95 -17.24
CA LEU A 187 21.46 3.60 -17.46
C LEU A 187 22.40 2.73 -18.29
N LYS A 188 23.13 3.28 -19.28
CA LYS A 188 24.19 2.53 -19.98
C LYS A 188 25.31 2.11 -19.04
N GLU A 189 25.62 2.90 -18.02
CA GLU A 189 26.64 2.56 -17.01
C GLU A 189 26.14 1.47 -16.04
N ILE A 190 24.91 1.58 -15.55
CA ILE A 190 24.42 0.74 -14.43
C ILE A 190 23.52 -0.43 -14.85
N ASN A 191 22.80 -0.31 -15.97
CA ASN A 191 21.86 -1.31 -16.48
C ASN A 191 21.72 -1.25 -18.03
N PRO A 192 22.79 -1.51 -18.80
CA PRO A 192 22.80 -1.35 -20.25
C PRO A 192 21.86 -2.29 -21.00
N GLN A 193 21.37 -3.36 -20.36
CA GLN A 193 20.48 -4.35 -20.95
C GLN A 193 18.99 -4.11 -20.66
N SER A 194 18.65 -3.02 -19.95
CA SER A 194 17.27 -2.64 -19.66
C SER A 194 16.45 -2.47 -20.94
N ALA A 195 15.17 -2.83 -20.88
CA ALA A 195 14.27 -2.72 -22.04
C ALA A 195 14.18 -1.29 -22.56
N VAL A 196 14.16 -0.29 -21.65
CA VAL A 196 14.09 1.13 -22.01
C VAL A 196 15.33 1.59 -22.79
N ILE A 197 16.52 1.06 -22.48
CA ILE A 197 17.75 1.34 -23.25
C ILE A 197 17.65 0.75 -24.66
N LYS A 198 17.13 -0.47 -24.81
CA LYS A 198 16.95 -1.09 -26.13
C LYS A 198 16.00 -0.26 -27.00
N SER A 199 14.87 0.19 -26.43
CA SER A 199 13.93 1.06 -27.14
C SER A 199 14.56 2.40 -27.52
N ALA A 200 15.36 3.01 -26.62
CA ALA A 200 16.09 4.24 -26.90
C ALA A 200 17.13 4.07 -28.03
N ASP A 201 17.87 2.95 -28.04
CA ASP A 201 18.83 2.61 -29.10
C ASP A 201 18.15 2.42 -30.46
N GLU A 202 16.96 1.84 -30.50
CA GLU A 202 16.18 1.64 -31.72
C GLU A 202 15.65 2.97 -32.28
N LEU A 203 15.12 3.85 -31.43
CA LEU A 203 14.65 5.17 -31.84
C LEU A 203 15.79 6.04 -32.40
N ASN A 204 16.95 5.99 -31.76
CA ASN A 204 18.14 6.73 -32.21
C ASN A 204 18.70 6.24 -33.55
N LYS A 205 18.40 5.01 -33.99
CA LYS A 205 18.81 4.49 -35.31
C LYS A 205 17.87 4.92 -36.44
N ASN A 206 16.63 5.26 -36.09
CA ASN A 206 15.55 5.53 -37.04
C ASN A 206 15.34 7.04 -37.30
N ASN A 207 16.05 7.90 -36.55
CA ASN A 207 16.06 9.35 -36.69
C ASN A 207 17.40 9.82 -37.27
#